data_AF-A0A662Y9U8-F1
#
_entry.id   AF-A0A662Y9U8-F1
#
_cell.length_a   1.000
_cell.length_b   1.000
_cell.length_c   1.000
_cell.angle_alpha   90.00
_cell.angle_beta   90.00
_cell.angle_gamma   90.00
#
_symmetry.space_group_name_H-M   'P 1'
#
loop_
_entity.id
_entity.type
_entity.pdbx_description
1 polymer ?
#
loop_
_entity_poly.entity_id
_entity_poly.type
_entity_poly.pdbx_seq_one_letter_code
_entity_poly.pdbx_strand_id
1 'polypeptide(L)'
;MPPPTAPEDKDELRVEARRQRELERAKKLGPGRLRNIGADIAGVKNQVEERQRQDAANREAQRASDEEDAAIRRYLLQVESEDALAKRRELLTLRNDWATQTAGVREARAQEAVVRARGIDPDTCAPGAAQKFEGEDAARLERARLQALQLKQWSLDKMADEAQRDARESDAQAAYMAELFAIERLMEELHQGNERERAAAAAEISRFNQRMLNQQRQDGRDRQRRDQEENAREIQLTLQSHLVSENPLQAALPGVPFERRVRVDHWKGFSGEQTKHFLSQNDELLADKARRAQQSREQAEEHARGQRELQRVLAQEEHLAQQRRAQMELDVRATREQQAQQAADREKANADRARGKIEPGFFQAFGRSYR
;
A
#
# COMPACT_ATOMS: atom_id res chain seq x y z
N MET A 1 49.55 -118.23 78.70
CA MET A 1 49.76 -119.59 79.22
C MET A 1 51.05 -120.13 78.60
N PRO A 2 51.98 -120.68 79.39
CA PRO A 2 53.17 -121.42 78.91
C PRO A 2 52.70 -122.83 78.44
N PRO A 3 53.57 -123.83 78.15
CA PRO A 3 54.87 -124.00 77.47
C PRO A 3 54.64 -124.85 76.15
N PRO A 4 55.59 -125.40 75.35
CA PRO A 4 56.97 -125.81 75.63
C PRO A 4 58.05 -125.12 74.78
N THR A 5 59.07 -124.68 75.52
CA THR A 5 60.48 -124.87 75.20
C THR A 5 60.76 -126.36 74.93
N ALA A 6 61.23 -126.69 73.74
CA ALA A 6 62.48 -127.43 73.55
C ALA A 6 62.76 -127.59 72.04
N PRO A 7 64.03 -127.62 71.64
CA PRO A 7 64.48 -127.18 70.34
C PRO A 7 64.84 -128.38 69.45
N GLU A 8 64.25 -128.42 68.26
CA GLU A 8 65.02 -128.65 67.04
C GLU A 8 64.94 -127.28 66.36
N ASP A 9 66.04 -126.70 65.88
CA ASP A 9 66.01 -125.36 65.30
C ASP A 9 64.85 -125.30 64.30
N LYS A 10 63.75 -124.61 64.67
CA LYS A 10 62.51 -124.58 63.87
C LYS A 10 62.79 -123.97 62.51
N ASP A 11 63.85 -123.18 62.45
CA ASP A 11 64.37 -122.62 61.23
C ASP A 11 65.02 -123.70 60.37
N GLU A 12 65.73 -124.69 60.93
CA GLU A 12 66.24 -125.85 60.17
C GLU A 12 65.13 -126.76 59.66
N LEU A 13 64.15 -127.16 60.48
CA LEU A 13 63.00 -127.96 60.00
C LEU A 13 62.15 -127.21 58.98
N ARG A 14 61.97 -125.90 59.16
CA ARG A 14 61.31 -125.07 58.13
C ARG A 14 62.16 -124.98 56.88
N VAL A 15 63.48 -124.88 56.98
CA VAL A 15 64.40 -124.85 55.83
C VAL A 15 64.42 -126.20 55.12
N GLU A 16 64.39 -127.32 55.83
CA GLU A 16 64.32 -128.66 55.24
C GLU A 16 62.95 -128.93 54.63
N ALA A 17 61.85 -128.59 55.32
CA ALA A 17 60.51 -128.68 54.75
C ALA A 17 60.34 -127.72 53.56
N ARG A 18 61.07 -126.59 53.53
CA ARG A 18 61.12 -125.69 52.38
C ARG A 18 61.96 -126.27 51.27
N ARG A 19 63.11 -126.91 51.56
CA ARG A 19 63.93 -127.65 50.57
C ARG A 19 63.19 -128.84 49.99
N GLN A 20 62.46 -129.62 50.78
CA GLN A 20 61.64 -130.73 50.30
C GLN A 20 60.50 -130.22 49.43
N ARG A 21 59.81 -129.15 49.85
CA ARG A 21 58.81 -128.48 49.01
C ARG A 21 59.43 -127.92 47.73
N GLU A 22 60.62 -127.34 47.78
CA GLU A 22 61.33 -126.84 46.60
C GLU A 22 61.82 -127.97 45.70
N LEU A 23 62.24 -129.12 46.23
CA LEU A 23 62.60 -130.32 45.47
C LEU A 23 61.38 -130.95 44.81
N GLU A 24 60.25 -131.05 45.51
CA GLU A 24 59.00 -131.50 44.92
C GLU A 24 58.49 -130.51 43.87
N ARG A 25 58.62 -129.21 44.14
CA ARG A 25 58.27 -128.15 43.19
C ARG A 25 59.19 -128.19 41.96
N ALA A 26 60.49 -128.42 42.14
CA ALA A 26 61.46 -128.59 41.06
C ALA A 26 61.19 -129.88 40.26
N LYS A 27 60.85 -130.99 40.92
CA LYS A 27 60.39 -132.22 40.24
C LYS A 27 59.11 -131.99 39.43
N LYS A 28 58.19 -131.14 39.90
CA LYS A 28 56.97 -130.75 39.19
C LYS A 28 57.23 -129.73 38.06
N LEU A 29 58.22 -128.85 38.21
CA LEU A 29 58.58 -127.80 37.24
C LEU A 29 59.61 -128.24 36.19
N GLY A 30 60.39 -129.29 36.45
CA GLY A 30 61.53 -129.72 35.64
C GLY A 30 61.14 -130.35 34.29
N PRO A 31 60.40 -131.47 34.26
CA PRO A 31 59.93 -132.03 33.01
C PRO A 31 58.73 -131.23 32.49
N GLY A 32 58.90 -130.53 31.36
CA GLY A 32 57.90 -129.64 30.76
C GLY A 32 56.51 -130.26 30.49
N ARG A 33 56.40 -131.60 30.47
CA ARG A 33 55.11 -132.30 30.28
C ARG A 33 54.18 -132.20 31.49
N LEU A 34 54.70 -132.32 32.72
CA LEU A 34 53.90 -132.19 33.96
C LEU A 34 53.52 -130.73 34.24
N ARG A 35 54.28 -129.77 33.67
CA ARG A 35 53.99 -128.33 33.78
C ARG A 35 52.86 -127.89 32.85
N ASN A 36 52.75 -128.49 31.66
CA ASN A 36 51.76 -128.08 30.66
C ASN A 36 50.47 -128.91 30.73
N ILE A 37 50.51 -130.18 31.14
CA ILE A 37 49.34 -131.07 31.16
C ILE A 37 49.38 -131.97 32.41
N GLY A 38 49.32 -131.35 33.59
CA GLY A 38 49.12 -132.07 34.86
C GLY A 38 47.63 -132.12 35.20
N ALA A 39 47.01 -133.30 35.11
CA ALA A 39 45.63 -133.51 35.53
C ALA A 39 45.54 -134.71 36.48
N ASP A 40 44.81 -134.56 37.59
CA ASP A 40 44.51 -135.65 38.53
C ASP A 40 43.38 -136.52 37.97
N ILE A 41 43.76 -137.51 37.17
CA ILE A 41 42.82 -138.41 36.48
C ILE A 41 41.98 -139.21 37.50
N ALA A 42 42.51 -139.52 38.68
CA ALA A 42 41.79 -140.26 39.71
C ALA A 42 40.72 -139.38 40.37
N GLY A 43 41.07 -138.14 40.72
CA GLY A 43 40.11 -137.16 41.26
C GLY A 43 38.98 -136.84 40.27
N VAL A 44 39.30 -136.64 38.99
CA VAL A 44 38.28 -136.36 37.95
C VAL A 44 37.36 -137.55 37.73
N LYS A 45 37.86 -138.79 37.74
CA LYS A 45 36.99 -139.98 37.63
C LYS A 45 36.00 -140.10 38.79
N ASN A 46 36.44 -139.87 40.03
CA ASN A 46 35.55 -139.90 41.18
C ASN A 46 34.47 -138.81 41.09
N GLN A 47 34.82 -137.60 40.65
CA GLN A 47 33.85 -136.52 40.43
C GLN A 47 32.84 -136.85 39.34
N VAL A 48 33.25 -137.52 38.26
CA VAL A 48 32.35 -137.96 37.20
C VAL A 48 31.39 -139.04 37.72
N GLU A 49 31.88 -140.03 38.48
CA GLU A 49 31.02 -141.06 39.06
C GLU A 49 30.03 -140.50 40.09
N GLU A 50 30.47 -139.60 40.96
CA GLU A 50 29.61 -138.95 41.94
C GLU A 50 28.52 -138.13 41.23
N ARG A 51 28.90 -137.36 40.19
CA ARG A 51 27.95 -136.62 39.38
C ARG A 51 26.98 -137.53 38.63
N GLN A 52 27.44 -138.67 38.10
CA GLN A 52 26.56 -139.64 37.46
C GLN A 52 25.57 -140.27 38.45
N ARG A 53 25.99 -140.58 39.68
CA ARG A 53 25.08 -141.09 40.73
C ARG A 53 24.06 -140.03 41.12
N GLN A 54 24.48 -138.78 41.25
CA GLN A 54 23.59 -137.68 41.59
C GLN A 54 22.59 -137.38 40.45
N ASP A 55 23.03 -137.42 39.19
CA ASP A 55 22.16 -137.27 38.03
C ASP A 55 21.16 -138.44 37.92
N ALA A 56 21.56 -139.67 38.25
CA ALA A 56 20.66 -140.81 38.27
C ALA A 56 19.59 -140.68 39.36
N ALA A 57 19.97 -140.30 40.59
CA ALA A 57 19.04 -140.06 41.68
C ALA A 57 18.06 -138.90 41.36
N ASN A 58 18.56 -137.82 40.77
CA ASN A 58 17.71 -136.70 40.34
C ASN A 58 16.73 -137.10 39.24
N ARG A 59 17.13 -137.97 38.29
CA ARG A 59 16.21 -138.47 37.25
C ARG A 59 15.13 -139.37 37.83
N GLU A 60 15.43 -140.20 38.81
CA GLU A 60 14.42 -141.03 39.46
C GLU A 60 13.44 -140.19 40.29
N ALA A 61 13.93 -139.20 41.03
CA ALA A 61 13.09 -138.25 41.74
C ALA A 61 12.18 -137.45 40.78
N GLN A 62 12.72 -137.01 39.63
CA GLN A 62 11.94 -136.33 38.61
C GLN A 62 10.84 -137.23 38.03
N ARG A 63 11.15 -138.50 37.73
CA ARG A 63 10.15 -139.45 37.23
C ARG A 63 9.01 -139.67 38.23
N ALA A 64 9.32 -139.81 39.52
CA ALA A 64 8.31 -139.95 40.56
C ALA A 64 7.41 -138.71 40.63
N SER A 65 8.00 -137.51 40.59
CA SER A 65 7.25 -136.25 40.55
C SER A 65 6.37 -136.13 39.31
N ASP A 66 6.88 -136.53 38.14
CA ASP A 66 6.15 -136.47 36.88
C ASP A 66 4.94 -137.43 36.87
N GLU A 67 5.07 -138.60 37.51
CA GLU A 67 3.99 -139.58 37.68
C GLU A 67 2.91 -139.07 38.65
N GLU A 68 3.30 -138.46 39.78
CA GLU A 68 2.38 -137.81 40.71
C GLU A 68 1.63 -136.65 40.03
N ASP A 69 2.33 -135.79 39.29
CA ASP A 69 1.72 -134.71 38.53
C ASP A 69 0.79 -135.23 37.44
N ALA A 70 1.12 -136.35 36.78
CA ALA A 70 0.23 -136.99 35.81
C ALA A 70 -1.02 -137.59 36.44
N ALA A 71 -0.94 -138.08 37.68
CA ALA A 71 -2.11 -138.53 38.44
C ALA A 71 -3.00 -137.35 38.85
N ILE A 72 -2.41 -136.27 39.38
CA ILE A 72 -3.12 -135.04 39.77
C ILE A 72 -3.81 -134.41 38.55
N ARG A 73 -3.10 -134.30 37.41
CA ARG A 73 -3.69 -133.77 36.16
C ARG A 73 -4.90 -134.56 35.69
N ARG A 74 -4.85 -135.90 35.77
CA ARG A 74 -6.00 -136.75 35.40
C ARG A 74 -7.20 -136.53 36.33
N TYR A 75 -6.96 -136.42 37.63
CA TYR A 75 -8.02 -136.14 38.59
C TYR A 75 -8.66 -134.76 38.38
N LEU A 76 -7.84 -133.71 38.17
CA LEU A 76 -8.32 -132.36 37.90
C LEU A 76 -9.17 -132.29 36.63
N LEU A 77 -8.74 -132.94 35.54
CA LEU A 77 -9.52 -133.01 34.30
C LEU A 77 -10.88 -133.68 34.51
N GLN A 78 -10.96 -134.72 35.33
CA GLN A 78 -12.22 -135.38 35.64
C GLN A 78 -13.15 -134.44 36.41
N VAL A 79 -12.65 -133.79 37.48
CA VAL A 79 -13.42 -132.83 38.28
C VAL A 79 -13.90 -131.65 37.43
N GLU A 80 -13.03 -131.08 36.59
CA GLU A 80 -13.41 -129.99 35.68
C GLU A 80 -14.50 -130.40 34.69
N SER A 81 -14.44 -131.64 34.18
CA SER A 81 -15.45 -132.15 33.25
C SER A 81 -16.82 -132.36 33.93
N GLU A 82 -16.82 -132.86 35.16
CA GLU A 82 -18.04 -133.05 35.95
C GLU A 82 -18.66 -131.71 36.34
N ASP A 83 -17.84 -130.76 36.79
CA ASP A 83 -18.27 -129.39 37.11
C ASP A 83 -18.80 -128.65 35.87
N ALA A 84 -18.16 -128.79 34.71
CA ALA A 84 -18.61 -128.17 33.48
C ALA A 84 -19.98 -128.71 33.05
N LEU A 85 -20.22 -130.01 33.21
CA LEU A 85 -21.51 -130.63 32.93
C LEU A 85 -22.59 -130.18 33.92
N ALA A 86 -22.27 -130.09 35.21
CA ALA A 86 -23.19 -129.59 36.24
C ALA A 86 -23.59 -128.14 35.97
N LYS A 87 -22.61 -127.24 35.76
CA LYS A 87 -22.85 -125.83 35.41
C LYS A 87 -23.67 -125.69 34.13
N ARG A 88 -23.42 -126.51 33.12
CA ARG A 88 -24.19 -126.48 31.87
C ARG A 88 -25.65 -126.89 32.09
N ARG A 89 -25.91 -127.88 32.94
CA ARG A 89 -27.29 -128.29 33.30
C ARG A 89 -28.00 -127.16 34.03
N GLU A 90 -27.37 -126.57 35.04
CA GLU A 90 -27.94 -125.45 35.80
C GLU A 90 -28.22 -124.21 34.93
N LEU A 91 -27.31 -123.88 34.01
CA LEU A 91 -27.53 -122.77 33.08
C LEU A 91 -28.70 -123.04 32.14
N LEU A 92 -28.88 -124.28 31.70
CA LEU A 92 -30.01 -124.64 30.84
C LEU A 92 -31.34 -124.62 31.61
N THR A 93 -31.38 -125.09 32.85
CA THR A 93 -32.59 -124.98 33.68
C THR A 93 -32.93 -123.53 33.95
N LEU A 94 -31.96 -122.71 34.36
CA LEU A 94 -32.17 -121.29 34.64
C LEU A 94 -32.61 -120.51 33.39
N ARG A 95 -32.03 -120.84 32.22
CA ARG A 95 -32.46 -120.27 30.93
C ARG A 95 -33.90 -120.65 30.60
N ASN A 96 -34.31 -121.89 30.82
CA ASN A 96 -35.67 -122.35 30.56
C ASN A 96 -36.67 -121.70 31.53
N ASP A 97 -36.35 -121.62 32.81
CA ASP A 97 -37.19 -120.96 33.80
C ASP A 97 -37.36 -119.47 33.47
N TRP A 98 -36.26 -118.79 33.13
CA TRP A 98 -36.29 -117.40 32.68
C TRP A 98 -37.08 -117.21 31.39
N ALA A 99 -36.91 -118.10 30.41
CA ALA A 99 -37.67 -118.05 29.17
C ALA A 99 -39.18 -118.22 29.42
N THR A 100 -39.56 -119.11 30.35
CA THR A 100 -40.96 -119.37 30.72
C THR A 100 -41.56 -118.16 31.45
N GLN A 101 -40.84 -117.58 32.41
CA GLN A 101 -41.29 -116.38 33.13
C GLN A 101 -41.40 -115.16 32.21
N THR A 102 -40.48 -115.00 31.26
CA THR A 102 -40.46 -113.84 30.36
C THR A 102 -41.41 -113.96 29.16
N ALA A 103 -41.89 -115.16 28.82
CA ALA A 103 -42.85 -115.37 27.73
C ALA A 103 -44.14 -114.56 27.96
N GLY A 104 -44.75 -114.67 29.15
CA GLY A 104 -45.98 -113.91 29.47
C GLY A 104 -45.79 -112.39 29.43
N VAL A 105 -44.64 -111.89 29.89
CA VAL A 105 -44.31 -110.45 29.82
C VAL A 105 -44.09 -109.98 28.39
N ARG A 106 -43.47 -110.81 27.54
CA ARG A 106 -43.25 -110.48 26.12
C ARG A 106 -44.56 -110.43 25.35
N GLU A 107 -45.45 -111.38 25.59
CA GLU A 107 -46.79 -111.41 24.98
C GLU A 107 -47.63 -110.20 25.41
N ALA A 108 -47.64 -109.86 26.70
CA ALA A 108 -48.32 -108.66 27.20
C ALA A 108 -47.77 -107.37 26.57
N ARG A 109 -46.43 -107.23 26.48
CA ARG A 109 -45.79 -106.08 25.81
C ARG A 109 -46.12 -106.02 24.32
N ALA A 110 -46.22 -107.17 23.64
CA ALA A 110 -46.60 -107.20 22.23
C ALA A 110 -48.04 -106.72 22.04
N GLN A 111 -48.96 -107.12 22.91
CA GLN A 111 -50.35 -106.65 22.89
C GLN A 111 -50.46 -105.15 23.19
N GLU A 112 -49.73 -104.64 24.20
CA GLU A 112 -49.68 -103.20 24.48
C GLU A 112 -49.08 -102.41 23.31
N ALA A 113 -48.04 -102.93 22.63
CA ALA A 113 -47.45 -102.27 21.48
C ALA A 113 -48.46 -102.12 20.32
N VAL A 114 -49.30 -103.14 20.10
CA VAL A 114 -50.38 -103.07 19.10
C VAL A 114 -51.42 -102.01 19.47
N VAL A 115 -51.76 -101.85 20.75
CA VAL A 115 -52.67 -100.78 21.20
C VAL A 115 -52.05 -99.40 21.03
N ARG A 116 -50.77 -99.21 21.39
CA ARG A 116 -50.05 -97.94 21.21
C ARG A 116 -49.89 -97.55 19.74
N ALA A 117 -49.77 -98.53 18.84
CA ALA A 117 -49.66 -98.29 17.40
C ALA A 117 -50.92 -97.69 16.77
N ARG A 118 -52.09 -97.76 17.43
CA ARG A 118 -53.37 -97.24 16.87
C ARG A 118 -53.51 -95.72 16.93
N GLY A 119 -52.54 -95.01 17.51
CA GLY A 119 -52.59 -93.56 17.68
C GLY A 119 -53.58 -93.15 18.78
N ILE A 120 -53.17 -92.20 19.61
CA ILE A 120 -54.04 -91.62 20.63
C ILE A 120 -54.64 -90.36 20.04
N ASP A 121 -55.96 -90.18 20.15
CA ASP A 121 -56.60 -88.91 19.83
C ASP A 121 -56.45 -87.97 21.05
N PRO A 122 -55.57 -86.95 20.97
CA PRO A 122 -55.27 -86.08 22.11
C PRO A 122 -56.46 -85.24 22.55
N ASP A 123 -57.46 -85.01 21.68
CA ASP A 123 -58.64 -84.20 22.00
C ASP A 123 -59.68 -84.94 22.87
N THR A 124 -59.61 -86.28 22.90
CA THR A 124 -60.49 -87.12 23.71
C THR A 124 -59.89 -87.49 25.08
N CYS A 125 -58.61 -87.18 25.28
CA CYS A 125 -57.87 -87.54 26.49
C CYS A 125 -58.13 -86.55 27.63
N ALA A 126 -58.26 -87.05 28.85
CA ALA A 126 -58.39 -86.20 30.04
C ALA A 126 -57.09 -85.39 30.30
N PRO A 127 -57.18 -84.19 30.91
CA PRO A 127 -56.00 -83.35 31.17
C PRO A 127 -54.87 -84.03 31.94
N GLY A 128 -55.19 -85.00 32.82
CA GLY A 128 -54.21 -85.76 33.60
C GLY A 128 -53.42 -86.81 32.82
N ALA A 129 -53.81 -87.14 31.58
CA ALA A 129 -53.09 -88.11 30.74
C ALA A 129 -51.86 -87.51 30.03
N ALA A 130 -51.65 -86.19 30.14
CA ALA A 130 -50.49 -85.47 29.59
C ALA A 130 -50.23 -85.74 28.09
N GLN A 131 -51.30 -85.95 27.30
CA GLN A 131 -51.23 -86.20 25.85
C GLN A 131 -51.43 -84.93 25.01
N LYS A 132 -51.96 -83.84 25.60
CA LYS A 132 -52.18 -82.54 24.95
C LYS A 132 -51.68 -81.42 25.84
N PHE A 133 -50.88 -80.51 25.28
CA PHE A 133 -50.40 -79.31 25.96
C PHE A 133 -50.84 -78.06 25.19
N GLU A 134 -51.49 -77.10 25.84
CA GLU A 134 -51.95 -75.86 25.18
C GLU A 134 -50.80 -74.94 24.72
N GLY A 135 -49.58 -75.17 25.20
CA GLY A 135 -48.38 -74.50 24.70
C GLY A 135 -47.90 -75.03 23.33
N GLU A 136 -48.31 -76.23 22.94
CA GLU A 136 -48.01 -76.84 21.65
C GLU A 136 -49.00 -76.33 20.59
N ASP A 137 -48.73 -75.12 20.12
CA ASP A 137 -49.55 -74.44 19.14
C ASP A 137 -49.38 -75.05 17.73
N ALA A 138 -50.30 -75.93 17.34
CA ALA A 138 -50.35 -76.51 16.01
C ALA A 138 -50.50 -75.46 14.89
N ALA A 139 -51.13 -74.32 15.18
CA ALA A 139 -51.38 -73.23 14.24
C ALA A 139 -50.25 -72.17 14.22
N ARG A 140 -49.12 -72.42 14.89
CA ARG A 140 -48.00 -71.46 15.00
C ARG A 140 -47.53 -70.95 13.63
N LEU A 141 -47.42 -71.85 12.65
CA LEU A 141 -46.97 -71.51 11.31
C LEU A 141 -47.97 -70.61 10.56
N GLU A 142 -49.26 -70.89 10.71
CA GLU A 142 -50.32 -70.07 10.12
C GLU A 142 -50.39 -68.68 10.77
N ARG A 143 -50.30 -68.61 12.11
CA ARG A 143 -50.23 -67.33 12.83
C ARG A 143 -49.03 -66.51 12.38
N ALA A 144 -47.85 -67.12 12.30
CA ALA A 144 -46.63 -66.44 11.84
C ALA A 144 -46.80 -65.93 10.40
N ARG A 145 -47.41 -66.71 9.52
CA ARG A 145 -47.73 -66.29 8.14
C ARG A 145 -48.67 -65.09 8.11
N LEU A 146 -49.75 -65.11 8.88
CA LEU A 146 -50.72 -64.00 8.94
C LEU A 146 -50.08 -62.73 9.52
N GLN A 147 -49.29 -62.85 10.59
CA GLN A 147 -48.55 -61.72 11.17
C GLN A 147 -47.55 -61.12 10.17
N ALA A 148 -46.85 -61.97 9.41
CA ALA A 148 -45.93 -61.50 8.36
C ALA A 148 -46.69 -60.76 7.23
N LEU A 149 -47.87 -61.25 6.83
CA LEU A 149 -48.71 -60.56 5.84
C LEU A 149 -49.22 -59.22 6.36
N GLN A 150 -49.68 -59.15 7.61
CA GLN A 150 -50.11 -57.90 8.25
C GLN A 150 -48.96 -56.89 8.32
N LEU A 151 -47.78 -57.33 8.78
CA LEU A 151 -46.60 -56.46 8.86
C LEU A 151 -46.18 -55.96 7.47
N LYS A 152 -46.22 -56.83 6.46
CA LYS A 152 -45.97 -56.44 5.07
C LYS A 152 -46.97 -55.39 4.61
N GLN A 153 -48.26 -55.60 4.84
CA GLN A 153 -49.29 -54.63 4.45
C GLN A 153 -49.07 -53.28 5.15
N TRP A 154 -48.87 -53.26 6.47
CA TRP A 154 -48.59 -52.04 7.20
C TRP A 154 -47.33 -51.32 6.74
N SER A 155 -46.28 -52.07 6.38
CA SER A 155 -45.07 -51.46 5.83
C SER A 155 -45.33 -50.80 4.48
N LEU A 156 -46.14 -51.42 3.62
CA LEU A 156 -46.51 -50.86 2.31
C LEU A 156 -47.36 -49.61 2.47
N ASP A 157 -48.37 -49.65 3.34
CA ASP A 157 -49.24 -48.51 3.63
C ASP A 157 -48.41 -47.35 4.20
N LYS A 158 -47.50 -47.62 5.14
CA LYS A 158 -46.61 -46.61 5.70
C LYS A 158 -45.69 -45.99 4.65
N MET A 159 -45.10 -46.80 3.77
CA MET A 159 -44.24 -46.30 2.69
C MET A 159 -45.03 -45.46 1.68
N ALA A 160 -46.27 -45.83 1.38
CA ALA A 160 -47.15 -45.06 0.51
C ALA A 160 -47.52 -43.70 1.14
N ASP A 161 -47.86 -43.69 2.44
CA ASP A 161 -48.14 -42.46 3.18
C ASP A 161 -46.93 -41.53 3.25
N GLU A 162 -45.73 -42.07 3.48
CA GLU A 162 -44.48 -41.31 3.50
C GLU A 162 -44.18 -40.71 2.12
N ALA A 163 -44.27 -41.51 1.05
CA ALA A 163 -44.10 -41.01 -0.31
C ALA A 163 -45.12 -39.92 -0.68
N GLN A 164 -46.38 -40.05 -0.21
CA GLN A 164 -47.39 -39.01 -0.43
C GLN A 164 -47.09 -37.73 0.35
N ARG A 165 -46.58 -37.83 1.58
CA ARG A 165 -46.15 -36.66 2.36
C ARG A 165 -44.97 -35.97 1.68
N ASP A 166 -43.96 -36.72 1.28
CA ASP A 166 -42.78 -36.18 0.59
C ASP A 166 -43.16 -35.48 -0.71
N ALA A 167 -44.09 -36.05 -1.49
CA ALA A 167 -44.60 -35.41 -2.70
C ALA A 167 -45.31 -34.08 -2.39
N ARG A 168 -46.16 -34.03 -1.36
CA ARG A 168 -46.85 -32.79 -0.96
C ARG A 168 -45.88 -31.74 -0.44
N GLU A 169 -44.86 -32.14 0.32
CA GLU A 169 -43.81 -31.23 0.80
C GLU A 169 -42.99 -30.69 -0.38
N SER A 170 -42.63 -31.54 -1.34
CA SER A 170 -41.93 -31.12 -2.55
C SER A 170 -42.75 -30.16 -3.39
N ASP A 171 -44.05 -30.43 -3.59
CA ASP A 171 -44.96 -29.54 -4.32
C ASP A 171 -45.12 -28.19 -3.61
N ALA A 172 -45.25 -28.19 -2.28
CA ALA A 172 -45.34 -26.98 -1.48
C ALA A 172 -44.04 -26.15 -1.54
N GLN A 173 -42.87 -26.80 -1.47
CA GLN A 173 -41.58 -26.15 -1.65
C GLN A 173 -41.44 -25.57 -3.06
N ALA A 174 -41.85 -26.30 -4.10
CA ALA A 174 -41.81 -25.81 -5.47
C ALA A 174 -42.72 -24.59 -5.66
N ALA A 175 -43.93 -24.59 -5.09
CA ALA A 175 -44.84 -23.45 -5.10
C ALA A 175 -44.23 -22.23 -4.40
N TYR A 176 -43.66 -22.42 -3.20
CA TYR A 176 -42.98 -21.35 -2.46
C TYR A 176 -41.80 -20.76 -3.24
N MET A 177 -40.97 -21.61 -3.84
CA MET A 177 -39.85 -21.14 -4.67
C MET A 177 -40.33 -20.36 -5.90
N ALA A 178 -41.43 -20.78 -6.53
CA ALA A 178 -42.02 -20.04 -7.64
C ALA A 178 -42.55 -18.65 -7.21
N GLU A 179 -43.14 -18.54 -6.02
CA GLU A 179 -43.54 -17.25 -5.45
C GLU A 179 -42.34 -16.35 -5.18
N LEU A 180 -41.25 -16.89 -4.61
CA LEU A 180 -40.02 -16.14 -4.39
C LEU A 180 -39.44 -15.59 -5.70
N PHE A 181 -39.36 -16.40 -6.76
CA PHE A 181 -38.90 -15.94 -8.07
C PHE A 181 -39.81 -14.86 -8.66
N ALA A 182 -41.13 -14.94 -8.45
CA ALA A 182 -42.05 -13.90 -8.88
C ALA A 182 -41.81 -12.58 -8.13
N ILE A 183 -41.53 -12.65 -6.82
CA ILE A 183 -41.19 -11.47 -6.00
C ILE A 183 -39.86 -10.87 -6.46
N GLU A 184 -38.83 -11.68 -6.65
CA GLU A 184 -37.51 -11.22 -7.13
C GLU A 184 -37.63 -10.51 -8.48
N ARG A 185 -38.40 -11.08 -9.41
CA ARG A 185 -38.66 -10.46 -10.71
C ARG A 185 -39.39 -9.12 -10.56
N LEU A 186 -40.41 -9.04 -9.71
CA LEU A 186 -41.13 -7.80 -9.46
C LEU A 186 -40.19 -6.73 -8.86
N MET A 187 -39.32 -7.13 -7.93
CA MET A 187 -38.32 -6.23 -7.35
C MET A 187 -37.36 -5.72 -8.41
N GLU A 188 -36.87 -6.58 -9.30
CA GLU A 188 -35.98 -6.18 -10.39
C GLU A 188 -36.68 -5.20 -11.35
N GLU A 189 -37.92 -5.47 -11.72
CA GLU A 189 -38.72 -4.58 -12.58
C GLU A 189 -38.92 -3.20 -11.91
N LEU A 190 -39.20 -3.16 -10.60
CA LEU A 190 -39.31 -1.92 -9.83
C LEU A 190 -37.97 -1.16 -9.74
N HIS A 191 -36.86 -1.88 -9.53
CA HIS A 191 -35.52 -1.27 -9.49
C HIS A 191 -35.16 -0.64 -10.84
N GLN A 192 -35.34 -1.38 -11.94
CA GLN A 192 -35.10 -0.87 -13.28
C GLN A 192 -36.03 0.32 -13.61
N GLY A 193 -37.30 0.27 -13.19
CA GLY A 193 -38.23 1.38 -13.31
C GLY A 193 -37.74 2.64 -12.60
N ASN A 194 -37.33 2.52 -11.34
CA ASN A 194 -36.82 3.63 -10.53
C ASN A 194 -35.54 4.22 -11.12
N GLU A 195 -34.61 3.39 -11.60
CA GLU A 195 -33.40 3.87 -12.27
C GLU A 195 -33.70 4.66 -13.54
N ARG A 196 -34.66 4.21 -14.36
CA ARG A 196 -35.11 4.93 -15.55
C ARG A 196 -35.72 6.29 -15.20
N GLU A 197 -36.56 6.34 -14.18
CA GLU A 197 -37.18 7.58 -13.70
C GLU A 197 -36.12 8.56 -13.16
N ARG A 198 -35.17 8.08 -12.35
CA ARG A 198 -34.04 8.89 -11.87
C ARG A 198 -33.20 9.42 -13.00
N ALA A 199 -32.88 8.59 -14.00
CA ALA A 199 -32.13 9.00 -15.17
C ALA A 199 -32.88 10.05 -16.00
N ALA A 200 -34.19 9.87 -16.20
CA ALA A 200 -35.03 10.85 -16.88
C ALA A 200 -35.09 12.18 -16.13
N ALA A 201 -35.29 12.16 -14.81
CA ALA A 201 -35.29 13.35 -13.97
C ALA A 201 -33.93 14.08 -14.01
N ALA A 202 -32.83 13.35 -13.92
CA ALA A 202 -31.48 13.91 -14.01
C ALA A 202 -31.22 14.54 -15.40
N ALA A 203 -31.69 13.91 -16.47
CA ALA A 203 -31.59 14.45 -17.83
C ALA A 203 -32.39 15.76 -17.98
N GLU A 204 -33.60 15.84 -17.43
CA GLU A 204 -34.41 17.07 -17.45
C GLU A 204 -33.77 18.20 -16.64
N ILE A 205 -33.25 17.91 -15.45
CA ILE A 205 -32.49 18.89 -14.64
C ILE A 205 -31.26 19.37 -15.41
N SER A 206 -30.53 18.47 -16.05
CA SER A 206 -29.36 18.83 -16.88
C SER A 206 -29.75 19.75 -18.04
N ARG A 207 -30.83 19.42 -18.77
CA ARG A 207 -31.37 20.27 -19.85
C ARG A 207 -31.82 21.64 -19.35
N PHE A 208 -32.44 21.70 -18.17
CA PHE A 208 -32.84 22.95 -17.54
C PHE A 208 -31.62 23.81 -17.17
N ASN A 209 -30.61 23.22 -16.51
CA ASN A 209 -29.38 23.90 -16.12
C ASN A 209 -28.61 24.42 -17.35
N GLN A 210 -28.57 23.64 -18.43
CA GLN A 210 -27.96 24.07 -19.70
C GLN A 210 -28.70 25.27 -20.30
N ARG A 211 -30.04 25.25 -20.30
CA ARG A 211 -30.86 26.38 -20.76
C ARG A 211 -30.61 27.63 -19.90
N MET A 212 -30.59 27.48 -18.58
CA MET A 212 -30.32 28.58 -17.64
C MET A 212 -28.91 29.16 -17.86
N LEU A 213 -27.89 28.31 -18.04
CA LEU A 213 -26.52 28.76 -18.31
C LEU A 213 -26.42 29.52 -19.64
N ASN A 214 -27.11 29.05 -20.67
CA ASN A 214 -27.14 29.73 -21.97
C ASN A 214 -27.82 31.09 -21.88
N GLN A 215 -28.94 31.18 -21.15
CA GLN A 215 -29.62 32.45 -20.88
C GLN A 215 -28.69 33.41 -20.13
N GLN A 216 -28.04 32.96 -19.06
CA GLN A 216 -27.10 33.77 -18.29
C GLN A 216 -25.93 34.28 -19.15
N ARG A 217 -25.43 33.46 -20.08
CA ARG A 217 -24.39 33.87 -21.04
C ARG A 217 -24.88 34.92 -22.03
N GLN A 218 -26.11 34.79 -22.52
CA GLN A 218 -26.73 35.79 -23.40
C GLN A 218 -26.92 37.10 -22.67
N ASP A 219 -27.52 37.06 -21.48
CA ASP A 219 -27.72 38.24 -20.62
C ASP A 219 -26.39 38.93 -20.30
N GLY A 220 -25.34 38.15 -20.01
CA GLY A 220 -24.00 38.68 -19.78
C GLY A 220 -23.41 39.39 -20.99
N ARG A 221 -23.58 38.82 -22.20
CA ARG A 221 -23.16 39.45 -23.46
C ARG A 221 -23.94 40.72 -23.76
N ASP A 222 -25.26 40.71 -23.53
CA ASP A 222 -26.10 41.88 -23.75
C ASP A 222 -25.79 43.00 -22.77
N ARG A 223 -25.52 42.69 -21.49
CA ARG A 223 -25.02 43.67 -20.52
C ARG A 223 -23.68 44.25 -20.96
N GLN A 224 -22.71 43.40 -21.32
CA GLN A 224 -21.42 43.87 -21.80
C GLN A 224 -21.55 44.76 -23.04
N ARG A 225 -22.45 44.43 -23.97
CA ARG A 225 -22.72 45.28 -25.14
C ARG A 225 -23.31 46.62 -24.73
N ARG A 226 -24.29 46.65 -23.83
CA ARG A 226 -24.87 47.90 -23.30
C ARG A 226 -23.83 48.75 -22.59
N ASP A 227 -23.01 48.14 -21.73
CA ASP A 227 -21.93 48.84 -21.03
C ASP A 227 -20.93 49.44 -22.04
N GLN A 228 -20.58 48.72 -23.11
CA GLN A 228 -19.72 49.25 -24.18
C GLN A 228 -20.38 50.40 -24.94
N GLU A 229 -21.67 50.30 -25.26
CA GLU A 229 -22.43 51.36 -25.91
C GLU A 229 -22.52 52.61 -25.01
N GLU A 230 -22.76 52.44 -23.71
CA GLU A 230 -22.80 53.52 -22.73
C GLU A 230 -21.42 54.17 -22.55
N ASN A 231 -20.36 53.36 -22.39
CA ASN A 231 -18.99 53.86 -22.31
C ASN A 231 -18.60 54.63 -23.57
N ALA A 232 -18.94 54.13 -24.76
CA ALA A 232 -18.66 54.82 -26.02
C ALA A 232 -19.41 56.16 -26.11
N ARG A 233 -20.68 56.19 -25.68
CA ARG A 233 -21.46 57.44 -25.59
C ARG A 233 -20.86 58.41 -24.60
N GLU A 234 -20.44 57.96 -23.41
CA GLU A 234 -19.80 58.80 -22.40
C GLU A 234 -18.48 59.39 -22.92
N ILE A 235 -17.64 58.57 -23.56
CA ILE A 235 -16.40 59.04 -24.21
C ILE A 235 -16.73 60.11 -25.25
N GLN A 236 -17.71 59.87 -26.12
CA GLN A 236 -18.09 60.83 -27.16
C GLN A 236 -18.62 62.15 -26.56
N LEU A 237 -19.50 62.08 -25.56
CA LEU A 237 -20.03 63.25 -24.86
C LEU A 237 -18.92 64.02 -24.13
N THR A 238 -17.97 63.31 -23.54
CA THR A 238 -16.82 63.91 -22.84
C THR A 238 -15.89 64.60 -23.83
N LEU A 239 -15.60 63.99 -24.97
CA LEU A 239 -14.79 64.60 -26.03
C LEU A 239 -15.47 65.85 -26.64
N GLN A 240 -16.79 65.81 -26.79
CA GLN A 240 -17.59 66.95 -27.27
C GLN A 240 -17.85 68.00 -26.17
N SER A 241 -17.57 67.67 -24.91
CA SER A 241 -17.74 68.60 -23.80
C SER A 241 -16.84 69.80 -24.00
N HIS A 242 -17.42 70.98 -23.78
CA HIS A 242 -16.71 72.25 -23.88
C HIS A 242 -15.54 72.38 -22.89
N LEU A 243 -15.52 71.56 -21.83
CA LEU A 243 -14.41 71.50 -20.90
C LEU A 243 -13.16 70.91 -21.57
N VAL A 244 -13.30 69.76 -22.24
CA VAL A 244 -12.18 69.05 -22.90
C VAL A 244 -11.80 69.73 -24.21
N SER A 245 -12.77 70.18 -24.99
CA SER A 245 -12.52 70.87 -26.27
C SER A 245 -12.03 72.31 -26.07
N GLU A 246 -11.90 72.75 -24.83
CA GLU A 246 -11.56 74.11 -24.40
C GLU A 246 -12.26 75.23 -25.20
N ASN A 247 -13.54 75.05 -25.53
CA ASN A 247 -14.24 75.92 -26.49
C ASN A 247 -14.22 77.41 -26.04
N PRO A 248 -13.62 78.34 -26.83
CA PRO A 248 -13.52 79.76 -26.46
C PRO A 248 -14.89 80.46 -26.42
N LEU A 249 -15.91 79.91 -27.08
CA LEU A 249 -17.26 80.45 -27.08
C LEU A 249 -17.95 80.38 -25.70
N GLN A 250 -17.43 79.59 -24.75
CA GLN A 250 -17.93 79.58 -23.37
C GLN A 250 -17.80 80.95 -22.68
N ALA A 251 -16.83 81.76 -23.10
CA ALA A 251 -16.64 83.10 -22.55
C ALA A 251 -17.60 84.15 -23.15
N ALA A 252 -18.37 83.80 -24.18
CA ALA A 252 -19.34 84.70 -24.81
C ALA A 252 -20.57 84.91 -23.92
N LEU A 253 -21.04 86.15 -23.85
CA LEU A 253 -22.31 86.51 -23.20
C LEU A 253 -23.43 86.49 -24.26
N PRO A 254 -24.61 85.89 -23.96
CA PRO A 254 -25.74 85.93 -24.89
C PRO A 254 -26.12 87.38 -25.24
N GLY A 255 -26.20 87.68 -26.54
CA GLY A 255 -26.61 89.00 -27.04
C GLY A 255 -25.54 90.10 -26.99
N VAL A 256 -24.32 89.81 -26.55
CA VAL A 256 -23.22 90.79 -26.52
C VAL A 256 -22.05 90.31 -27.38
N PRO A 257 -21.51 91.15 -28.29
CA PRO A 257 -20.33 90.80 -29.07
C PRO A 257 -19.14 90.48 -28.16
N PHE A 258 -18.39 89.44 -28.52
CA PHE A 258 -17.24 88.93 -27.75
C PHE A 258 -16.17 90.00 -27.46
N GLU A 259 -16.02 90.97 -28.35
CA GLU A 259 -15.05 92.07 -28.24
C GLU A 259 -15.38 93.08 -27.14
N ARG A 260 -16.66 93.21 -26.76
CA ARG A 260 -17.10 94.24 -25.79
C ARG A 260 -17.14 93.73 -24.37
N ARG A 261 -17.61 92.50 -24.16
CA ARG A 261 -17.75 91.92 -22.82
C ARG A 261 -17.67 90.41 -22.89
N VAL A 262 -16.93 89.87 -21.93
CA VAL A 262 -16.69 88.44 -21.79
C VAL A 262 -17.04 88.00 -20.38
N ARG A 263 -17.42 86.74 -20.24
CA ARG A 263 -17.54 86.06 -18.95
C ARG A 263 -16.15 85.88 -18.35
N VAL A 264 -15.92 86.49 -17.18
CA VAL A 264 -14.61 86.55 -16.53
C VAL A 264 -14.14 85.15 -16.06
N ASP A 265 -15.07 84.31 -15.63
CA ASP A 265 -14.82 82.95 -15.15
C ASP A 265 -14.34 81.98 -16.25
N HIS A 266 -14.68 82.24 -17.52
CA HIS A 266 -14.33 81.39 -18.66
C HIS A 266 -13.36 82.06 -19.64
N TRP A 267 -12.77 83.20 -19.28
CA TRP A 267 -11.83 83.91 -20.14
C TRP A 267 -10.50 83.16 -20.27
N LYS A 268 -10.14 82.78 -21.50
CA LYS A 268 -8.93 81.98 -21.82
C LYS A 268 -7.89 82.75 -22.63
N GLY A 269 -7.96 84.08 -22.63
CA GLY A 269 -7.04 84.95 -23.38
C GLY A 269 -7.57 85.35 -24.76
N PHE A 270 -6.70 85.98 -25.55
CA PHE A 270 -7.05 86.53 -26.85
C PHE A 270 -7.12 85.47 -27.94
N SER A 271 -7.99 85.70 -28.92
CA SER A 271 -8.02 84.90 -30.15
C SER A 271 -6.70 85.06 -30.92
N GLY A 272 -6.27 84.01 -31.64
CA GLY A 272 -5.08 84.09 -32.49
C GLY A 272 -5.13 85.22 -33.52
N GLU A 273 -6.32 85.61 -33.98
CA GLU A 273 -6.51 86.76 -34.87
C GLU A 273 -6.25 88.10 -34.15
N GLN A 274 -6.74 88.23 -32.92
CA GLN A 274 -6.51 89.41 -32.08
C GLN A 274 -5.04 89.54 -31.71
N THR A 275 -4.38 88.42 -31.34
CA THR A 275 -2.94 88.41 -31.07
C THR A 275 -2.15 88.85 -32.30
N LYS A 276 -2.49 88.35 -33.50
CA LYS A 276 -1.86 88.78 -34.75
C LYS A 276 -2.06 90.28 -35.00
N HIS A 277 -3.26 90.81 -34.77
CA HIS A 277 -3.55 92.23 -34.92
C HIS A 277 -2.72 93.11 -33.98
N PHE A 278 -2.57 92.72 -32.71
CA PHE A 278 -1.72 93.46 -31.78
C PHE A 278 -0.23 93.36 -32.13
N LEU A 279 0.22 92.21 -32.63
CA LEU A 279 1.60 92.08 -33.11
C LEU A 279 1.85 93.01 -34.31
N SER A 280 0.94 93.08 -35.29
CA SER A 280 1.10 94.00 -36.41
C SER A 280 1.08 95.46 -35.97
N GLN A 281 0.23 95.83 -35.00
CA GLN A 281 0.24 97.19 -34.44
C GLN A 281 1.55 97.50 -33.71
N ASN A 282 2.12 96.55 -32.97
CA ASN A 282 3.41 96.73 -32.33
C ASN A 282 4.53 96.93 -33.36
N ASP A 283 4.52 96.17 -34.46
CA ASP A 283 5.49 96.32 -35.54
C ASP A 283 5.39 97.71 -36.20
N GLU A 284 4.16 98.20 -36.43
CA GLU A 284 3.91 99.56 -36.92
C GLU A 284 4.45 100.63 -35.95
N LEU A 285 4.20 100.48 -34.64
CA LEU A 285 4.69 101.40 -33.62
C LEU A 285 6.21 101.41 -33.53
N LEU A 286 6.86 100.25 -33.68
CA LEU A 286 8.32 100.14 -33.71
C LEU A 286 8.89 100.84 -34.96
N ALA A 287 8.26 100.65 -36.12
CA ALA A 287 8.64 101.33 -37.35
C ALA A 287 8.49 102.86 -37.21
N ASP A 288 7.40 103.34 -36.61
CA ASP A 288 7.18 104.77 -36.34
C ASP A 288 8.21 105.35 -35.37
N LYS A 289 8.54 104.61 -34.30
CA LYS A 289 9.57 105.04 -33.35
C LYS A 289 10.94 105.11 -34.01
N ALA A 290 11.27 104.15 -34.88
CA ALA A 290 12.51 104.18 -35.66
C ALA A 290 12.56 105.39 -36.61
N ARG A 291 11.45 105.69 -37.31
CA ARG A 291 11.33 106.88 -38.17
C ARG A 291 11.54 108.18 -37.38
N ARG A 292 10.87 108.34 -36.23
CA ARG A 292 11.05 109.53 -35.38
C ARG A 292 12.47 109.65 -34.83
N ALA A 293 13.08 108.53 -34.44
CA ALA A 293 14.47 108.53 -33.98
C ALA A 293 15.42 108.97 -35.11
N GLN A 294 15.20 108.50 -36.34
CA GLN A 294 15.98 108.92 -37.50
C GLN A 294 15.79 110.42 -37.81
N GLN A 295 14.55 110.91 -37.85
CA GLN A 295 14.26 112.35 -38.04
C GLN A 295 14.92 113.21 -36.95
N SER A 296 14.88 112.77 -35.69
CA SER A 296 15.54 113.49 -34.59
C SER A 296 17.08 113.52 -34.73
N ARG A 297 17.68 112.45 -35.26
CA ARG A 297 19.11 112.39 -35.56
C ARG A 297 19.48 113.33 -36.71
N GLU A 298 18.69 113.33 -37.78
CA GLU A 298 18.88 114.24 -38.92
C GLU A 298 18.75 115.70 -38.48
N GLN A 299 17.72 116.04 -37.70
CA GLN A 299 17.57 117.39 -37.12
C GLN A 299 18.74 117.76 -36.20
N ALA A 300 19.20 116.83 -35.35
CA ALA A 300 20.37 117.07 -34.48
C ALA A 300 21.66 117.28 -35.29
N GLU A 301 21.85 116.55 -36.39
CA GLU A 301 22.97 116.75 -37.31
C GLU A 301 22.87 118.10 -38.04
N GLU A 302 21.69 118.49 -38.51
CA GLU A 302 21.45 119.79 -39.14
C GLU A 302 21.71 120.94 -38.15
N HIS A 303 21.20 120.84 -36.92
CA HIS A 303 21.49 121.79 -35.85
C HIS A 303 22.99 121.85 -35.54
N ALA A 304 23.68 120.71 -35.47
CA ALA A 304 25.12 120.67 -35.23
C ALA A 304 25.92 121.27 -36.40
N ARG A 305 25.50 121.05 -37.65
CA ARG A 305 26.09 121.69 -38.84
C ARG A 305 25.89 123.20 -38.79
N GLY A 306 24.67 123.67 -38.53
CA GLY A 306 24.36 125.09 -38.38
C GLY A 306 25.15 125.75 -37.25
N GLN A 307 25.31 125.08 -36.09
CA GLN A 307 26.14 125.58 -35.00
C GLN A 307 27.63 125.66 -35.39
N ARG A 308 28.16 124.67 -36.11
CA ARG A 308 29.55 124.71 -36.60
C ARG A 308 29.78 125.81 -37.62
N GLU A 309 28.82 126.05 -38.51
CA GLU A 309 28.86 127.16 -39.46
C GLU A 309 28.82 128.50 -38.75
N LEU A 310 27.92 128.67 -37.77
CA LEU A 310 27.85 129.86 -36.95
C LEU A 310 29.16 130.10 -36.18
N GLN A 311 29.74 129.06 -35.58
CA GLN A 311 31.05 129.13 -34.91
C GLN A 311 32.16 129.55 -35.87
N ARG A 312 32.17 129.04 -37.11
CA ARG A 312 33.15 129.45 -38.14
C ARG A 312 33.00 130.93 -38.50
N VAL A 313 31.77 131.40 -38.69
CA VAL A 313 31.49 132.82 -39.00
C VAL A 313 31.92 133.70 -37.83
N LEU A 314 31.57 133.35 -36.60
CA LEU A 314 32.00 134.08 -35.41
C LEU A 314 33.52 134.12 -35.27
N ALA A 315 34.22 133.00 -35.48
CA ALA A 315 35.68 132.95 -35.45
C ALA A 315 36.32 133.82 -36.55
N GLN A 316 35.72 133.86 -37.76
CA GLN A 316 36.17 134.75 -38.83
C GLN A 316 35.95 136.23 -38.48
N GLU A 317 34.78 136.58 -37.93
CA GLU A 317 34.48 137.93 -37.46
C GLU A 317 35.41 138.37 -36.32
N GLU A 318 35.69 137.48 -35.35
CA GLU A 318 36.66 137.74 -34.29
C GLU A 318 38.06 137.97 -34.85
N HIS A 319 38.50 137.14 -35.80
CA HIS A 319 39.80 137.30 -36.46
C HIS A 319 39.90 138.61 -37.25
N LEU A 320 38.85 138.98 -37.99
CA LEU A 320 38.78 140.27 -38.70
C LEU A 320 38.74 141.45 -37.72
N ALA A 321 38.03 141.33 -36.60
CA ALA A 321 38.00 142.34 -35.55
C ALA A 321 39.38 142.51 -34.88
N GLN A 322 40.10 141.40 -34.63
CA GLN A 322 41.47 141.44 -34.15
C GLN A 322 42.42 142.09 -35.16
N GLN A 323 42.31 141.76 -36.46
CA GLN A 323 43.08 142.42 -37.51
C GLN A 323 42.78 143.92 -37.60
N ARG A 324 41.51 144.33 -37.53
CA ARG A 324 41.12 145.75 -37.50
C ARG A 324 41.69 146.47 -36.28
N ARG A 325 41.68 145.83 -35.10
CA ARG A 325 42.31 146.38 -33.89
C ARG A 325 43.82 146.52 -34.05
N ALA A 326 44.49 145.51 -34.60
CA ALA A 326 45.92 145.56 -34.87
C ALA A 326 46.28 146.65 -35.90
N GLN A 327 45.48 146.82 -36.95
CA GLN A 327 45.64 147.92 -37.92
C GLN A 327 45.42 149.28 -37.26
N MET A 328 44.37 149.45 -36.46
CA MET A 328 44.16 150.67 -35.68
C MET A 328 45.33 150.95 -34.72
N GLU A 329 45.88 149.93 -34.06
CA GLU A 329 47.06 150.10 -33.20
C GLU A 329 48.30 150.57 -33.99
N LEU A 330 48.51 150.05 -35.21
CA LEU A 330 49.57 150.50 -36.10
C LEU A 330 49.33 151.95 -36.58
N ASP A 331 48.11 152.30 -36.97
CA ASP A 331 47.74 153.66 -37.40
C ASP A 331 47.88 154.67 -36.25
N VAL A 332 47.50 154.28 -35.02
CA VAL A 332 47.69 155.09 -33.81
C VAL A 332 49.19 155.27 -33.51
N ARG A 333 50.03 154.24 -33.71
CA ARG A 333 51.49 154.39 -33.59
C ARG A 333 52.05 155.36 -34.64
N ALA A 334 51.65 155.20 -35.90
CA ALA A 334 52.12 156.05 -37.00
C ALA A 334 51.68 157.52 -36.84
N THR A 335 50.43 157.77 -36.42
CA THR A 335 49.95 159.13 -36.13
C THR A 335 50.64 159.74 -34.91
N ARG A 336 50.98 158.95 -33.89
CA ARG A 336 51.76 159.42 -32.74
C ARG A 336 53.20 159.77 -33.12
N GLU A 337 53.83 159.02 -34.02
CA GLU A 337 55.15 159.35 -34.57
C GLU A 337 55.10 160.64 -35.42
N GLN A 338 54.09 160.81 -36.27
CA GLN A 338 53.90 162.06 -37.03
C GLN A 338 53.66 163.28 -36.13
N GLN A 339 52.86 163.13 -35.07
CA GLN A 339 52.64 164.20 -34.09
C GLN A 339 53.92 164.55 -33.33
N ALA A 340 54.75 163.56 -32.99
CA ALA A 340 56.05 163.79 -32.36
C ALA A 340 57.02 164.57 -33.28
N GLN A 341 57.05 164.24 -34.57
CA GLN A 341 57.85 164.97 -35.57
C GLN A 341 57.35 166.42 -35.75
N GLN A 342 56.04 166.62 -35.89
CA GLN A 342 55.47 167.97 -36.03
C GLN A 342 55.66 168.84 -34.78
N ALA A 343 55.68 168.25 -33.59
CA ALA A 343 56.00 168.96 -32.35
C ALA A 343 57.47 169.41 -32.32
N ALA A 344 58.40 168.54 -32.73
CA ALA A 344 59.82 168.88 -32.82
C ALA A 344 60.08 170.00 -33.85
N ASP A 345 59.40 169.97 -35.00
CA ASP A 345 59.52 171.01 -36.02
C ASP A 345 58.93 172.37 -35.57
N ARG A 346 57.84 172.35 -34.78
CA ARG A 346 57.28 173.55 -34.16
C ARG A 346 58.21 174.17 -33.11
N GLU A 347 58.91 173.36 -32.32
CA GLU A 347 59.91 173.87 -31.36
C GLU A 347 61.08 174.55 -32.08
N LYS A 348 61.58 173.98 -33.19
CA LYS A 348 62.61 174.64 -34.02
C LYS A 348 62.12 175.97 -34.60
N ALA A 349 60.92 176.00 -35.17
CA ALA A 349 60.37 177.22 -35.77
C ALA A 349 60.11 178.35 -34.75
N ASN A 350 59.75 178.01 -33.51
CA ASN A 350 59.61 178.99 -32.43
C ASN A 350 60.96 179.51 -31.93
N ALA A 351 62.00 178.67 -31.89
CA ALA A 351 63.35 179.10 -31.50
C ALA A 351 63.95 180.12 -32.49
N ASP A 352 63.70 179.98 -33.79
CA ASP A 352 64.20 180.91 -34.81
C ASP A 352 63.44 182.25 -34.84
N ARG A 353 62.15 182.27 -34.49
CA ARG A 353 61.36 183.52 -34.35
C ARG A 353 61.71 184.33 -33.10
N ALA A 354 62.29 183.73 -32.07
CA ALA A 354 62.63 184.40 -30.81
C ALA A 354 63.94 185.23 -30.87
N ARG A 355 64.68 185.19 -31.99
CA ARG A 355 65.86 186.05 -32.22
C ARG A 355 65.46 187.35 -32.93
N GLY A 356 65.17 188.40 -32.16
CA GLY A 356 64.86 189.72 -32.69
C GLY A 356 66.03 190.37 -33.46
N LYS A 357 65.70 191.09 -34.54
CA LYS A 357 66.65 191.79 -35.42
C LYS A 357 66.50 193.31 -35.21
N ILE A 358 67.59 194.01 -34.93
CA ILE A 358 67.60 195.47 -34.72
C ILE A 358 67.78 196.16 -36.08
N GLU A 359 66.81 196.97 -36.47
CA GLU A 359 66.76 197.70 -37.75
C GLU A 359 67.68 198.95 -37.75
N PRO A 360 68.37 199.27 -38.85
CA PRO A 360 69.36 200.35 -38.90
C PRO A 360 68.81 201.76 -38.63
N GLY A 361 67.50 201.98 -38.75
CA GLY A 361 66.83 203.25 -38.47
C GLY A 361 66.72 203.59 -36.97
N PHE A 362 66.98 202.64 -36.07
CA PHE A 362 66.79 202.83 -34.63
C PHE A 362 67.72 203.92 -34.04
N PHE A 363 68.94 204.06 -34.56
CA PHE A 363 69.92 205.01 -34.03
C PHE A 363 69.80 206.45 -34.58
N GLN A 364 68.92 206.69 -35.57
CA GLN A 364 68.68 208.05 -36.09
C GLN A 364 67.63 208.84 -35.29
N ALA A 365 66.97 208.21 -34.31
CA ALA A 365 65.90 208.82 -33.52
C ALA A 365 66.39 209.62 -32.30
N PHE A 366 67.68 209.58 -31.96
CA PHE A 366 68.24 210.29 -30.81
C PHE A 366 68.96 211.58 -31.24
N GLY A 367 68.56 212.72 -30.67
CA GLY A 367 69.28 214.01 -30.81
C GLY A 367 68.64 215.09 -31.69
N ARG A 368 67.34 215.03 -32.01
CA ARG A 368 66.70 215.92 -33.00
C ARG A 368 66.04 217.23 -32.52
N SER A 369 66.17 217.65 -31.27
CA SER A 369 65.69 218.99 -30.91
C SER A 369 66.46 219.62 -29.76
N TYR A 370 66.96 220.82 -30.00
CA TYR A 370 67.74 221.67 -29.10
C TYR A 370 66.85 222.21 -27.97
N ARG A 371 67.20 221.87 -26.72
CA ARG A 371 66.85 222.60 -25.50
C ARG A 371 67.96 222.41 -24.47
#